data_AF-R5DIY3-F1
#
_entry.id   AF-R5DIY3-F1
#
_cell.length_a   1.000
_cell.length_b   1.000
_cell.length_c   1.000
_cell.angle_alpha   90.00
_cell.angle_beta   90.00
_cell.angle_gamma   90.00
#
_symmetry.space_group_name_H-M   'P 1'
#
loop_
_entity.id
_entity.type
_entity.pdbx_description
1 polymer ?
#
loop_
_entity_poly.entity_id
_entity_poly.type
_entity_poly.pdbx_seq_one_letter_code
_entity_poly.pdbx_strand_id
1 'polypeptide(L)' 'MKKILFSLIGFLTITGCVFAYNAYNNLSSEQCVAGRGCCSSHGGVCGCQNGRSRCCDGTLSPSCQCFRDDVKGFEI' A
#
# COMPACT_ATOMS: atom_id res chain seq x y z
N MET A 1 24.35 -5.46 -41.40
CA MET A 1 23.95 -4.31 -40.56
C MET A 1 22.61 -4.47 -39.83
N LYS A 2 21.75 -5.46 -40.16
CA LYS A 2 20.45 -5.66 -39.48
C LYS A 2 20.56 -6.26 -38.06
N LYS A 3 21.66 -6.96 -37.76
CA LYS A 3 21.93 -7.57 -36.44
C LYS A 3 22.12 -6.54 -35.33
N ILE A 4 22.72 -5.39 -35.65
CA ILE A 4 22.90 -4.27 -34.73
C ILE A 4 21.54 -3.62 -34.42
N LEU A 5 20.67 -3.53 -35.42
CA LEU A 5 19.31 -2.99 -35.25
C LEU A 5 18.47 -3.86 -34.30
N PHE A 6 18.51 -5.18 -34.42
CA PHE A 6 17.80 -6.08 -33.50
C PHE A 6 18.34 -6.02 -32.07
N SER A 7 19.66 -5.83 -31.90
CA SER A 7 20.28 -5.70 -30.58
C SER A 7 19.87 -4.41 -29.87
N LEU A 8 19.74 -3.29 -30.59
CA LEU A 8 19.32 -2.02 -30.01
C LEU A 8 17.84 -2.04 -29.62
N ILE A 9 16.98 -2.67 -30.44
CA ILE A 9 15.56 -2.82 -30.13
C ILE A 9 15.37 -3.65 -28.86
N GLY A 10 16.08 -4.77 -28.71
CA GLY A 10 16.02 -5.60 -27.51
C GLY A 10 16.51 -4.88 -26.25
N PHE A 11 17.54 -4.04 -26.36
CA PHE A 11 18.01 -3.25 -25.22
C PHE A 11 16.97 -2.22 -24.78
N LEU A 12 16.36 -1.50 -25.73
CA LEU A 12 15.33 -0.49 -25.45
C LEU A 12 14.07 -1.10 -24.82
N THR A 13 13.64 -2.28 -25.26
CA THR A 13 12.47 -2.95 -24.66
C THR A 13 12.76 -3.41 -23.23
N ILE A 14 13.92 -4.01 -22.98
CA ILE A 14 14.30 -4.49 -21.65
C ILE A 14 14.43 -3.31 -20.68
N THR A 15 15.12 -2.23 -21.06
CA THR A 15 15.27 -1.04 -20.20
C THR A 15 13.92 -0.36 -19.94
N GLY A 16 13.05 -0.27 -20.95
CA GLY A 16 11.69 0.28 -20.79
C GLY A 16 10.82 -0.55 -19.84
N CYS A 17 10.86 -1.88 -19.95
CA CYS A 17 10.14 -2.78 -19.06
C CYS A 17 10.62 -2.66 -17.61
N VAL A 18 11.93 -2.58 -17.38
CA VAL A 18 12.49 -2.39 -16.03
C VAL A 18 12.06 -1.05 -15.44
N PHE A 19 12.10 0.04 -16.22
CA PHE A 19 11.65 1.36 -15.75
C PHE A 19 10.16 1.37 -15.37
N ALA A 20 9.30 0.82 -16.24
CA ALA A 20 7.86 0.72 -15.97
C ALA A 20 7.56 -0.16 -14.74
N TYR A 21 8.28 -1.27 -14.57
CA TYR A 21 8.15 -2.14 -13.41
C TYR A 21 8.50 -1.40 -12.12
N ASN A 22 9.62 -0.67 -12.09
CA ASN A 22 10.00 0.12 -10.91
C ASN A 22 8.98 1.22 -10.61
N ALA A 23 8.46 1.91 -11.63
CA ALA A 23 7.42 2.93 -11.45
C ALA A 23 6.12 2.34 -10.86
N TYR A 24 5.71 1.14 -11.30
CA TYR A 24 4.52 0.47 -10.77
C TYR A 24 4.67 0.06 -9.30
N ASN A 25 5.83 -0.50 -8.92
CA ASN A 25 6.07 -0.92 -7.52
C ASN A 25 6.17 0.26 -6.54
N ASN A 26 6.43 1.48 -7.03
CA ASN A 26 6.39 2.69 -6.20
C ASN A 26 4.97 3.18 -5.93
N LEU A 27 3.94 2.56 -6.51
CA LEU A 27 2.56 2.83 -6.16
C LEU A 27 2.13 1.94 -4.98
N SER A 28 2.82 2.07 -3.84
CA SER A 28 2.23 1.71 -2.55
C SER A 28 1.27 2.82 -2.13
N SER A 29 0.25 3.06 -2.95
CA SER A 29 -0.88 3.86 -2.51
C SER A 29 -1.74 2.94 -1.65
N GLU A 30 -1.40 2.89 -0.36
CA GLU A 30 -2.41 2.82 0.68
C GLU A 30 -3.31 4.05 0.46
N GLN A 31 -4.20 3.98 -0.54
CA GLN A 31 -5.22 4.98 -0.77
C GLN A 31 -6.16 4.82 0.42
N CYS A 32 -5.88 5.57 1.47
CA CYS A 32 -6.88 5.98 2.43
C CYS A 32 -7.96 6.68 1.61
N VAL A 33 -8.94 5.91 1.12
CA VAL A 33 -10.20 6.44 0.66
C VAL A 33 -10.64 7.37 1.78
N ALA A 34 -10.74 8.66 1.49
CA ALA A 34 -11.26 9.66 2.41
C ALA A 34 -12.78 9.46 2.62
N GLY A 35 -13.19 8.22 2.87
CA GLY A 35 -14.32 7.92 3.73
C GLY A 35 -13.87 8.23 5.15
N ARG A 36 -14.82 8.61 6.00
CA ARG A 36 -14.59 8.91 7.42
C ARG A 36 -14.01 7.68 8.11
N GLY A 37 -12.69 7.52 8.04
CA GLY A 37 -11.97 6.43 8.65
C GLY A 37 -12.06 6.53 10.16
N CYS A 38 -11.70 5.43 10.81
CA CYS A 38 -11.55 5.37 12.24
C CYS A 38 -10.65 6.52 12.72
N CYS A 39 -11.09 7.22 13.76
CA CYS A 39 -10.37 8.36 14.31
C CYS A 39 -10.13 9.52 13.31
N SER A 40 -10.93 9.65 12.24
CA SER A 40 -10.80 10.76 11.26
C SER A 40 -10.88 12.15 11.91
N SER A 41 -11.70 12.31 12.95
CA SER A 41 -11.75 13.55 13.75
C SER A 41 -10.66 13.65 14.83
N HIS A 42 -9.91 12.57 15.08
CA HIS A 42 -8.96 12.40 16.17
C HIS A 42 -7.51 12.15 15.66
N GLY A 43 -7.22 12.60 14.43
CA GLY A 43 -5.88 12.52 13.82
C GLY A 43 -5.51 11.15 13.24
N GLY A 44 -6.47 10.24 13.10
CA GLY A 44 -6.26 8.88 12.60
C GLY A 44 -5.99 7.87 13.71
N VAL A 45 -5.82 6.61 13.30
CA VAL A 45 -5.55 5.49 14.22
C VAL A 45 -4.05 5.41 14.48
N CYS A 46 -3.66 5.46 15.75
CA CYS A 46 -2.27 5.32 16.20
C CYS A 46 -2.01 4.02 16.96
N GLY A 47 -3.01 3.14 17.10
CA GLY A 47 -2.80 1.84 17.71
C GLY A 47 -4.08 1.04 17.97
N CYS A 48 -3.97 0.06 18.85
CA CYS A 48 -5.04 -0.84 19.24
C CYS A 48 -4.99 -1.05 20.76
N GLN A 49 -6.13 -0.93 21.42
CA GLN A 49 -6.24 -1.17 22.87
C GLN A 49 -7.61 -1.80 23.17
N ASN A 50 -7.60 -2.91 23.91
CA ASN A 50 -8.81 -3.67 24.28
C ASN A 50 -9.69 -4.05 23.06
N GLY A 51 -9.06 -4.38 21.92
CA GLY A 51 -9.75 -4.70 20.66
C GLY A 51 -10.40 -3.49 19.97
N ARG A 52 -10.09 -2.27 20.41
CA ARG A 52 -10.58 -1.01 19.83
C ARG A 52 -9.44 -0.18 19.25
N SER A 53 -9.68 0.44 18.11
CA SER A 53 -8.70 1.34 17.50
C SER A 53 -8.40 2.50 18.44
N ARG A 54 -7.14 2.67 18.82
CA ARG A 54 -6.66 3.81 19.60
C ARG A 54 -6.34 4.95 18.67
N CYS A 55 -6.99 6.08 18.88
CA CYS A 55 -6.77 7.31 18.13
C CYS A 55 -5.47 8.00 18.56
N CYS A 56 -4.92 8.85 17.68
CA CYS A 56 -3.67 9.55 17.93
C CYS A 56 -3.74 10.57 19.07
N ASP A 57 -4.93 11.06 19.40
CA ASP A 57 -5.18 11.89 20.59
C ASP A 57 -5.27 11.08 21.91
N GLY A 58 -5.14 9.75 21.84
CA GLY A 58 -5.19 8.84 22.97
C GLY A 58 -6.58 8.30 23.31
N THR A 59 -7.64 8.76 22.63
CA THR A 59 -8.99 8.22 22.81
C THR A 59 -9.17 6.86 22.12
N LEU A 60 -10.21 6.11 22.51
CA LEU A 60 -10.59 4.86 21.84
C LEU A 60 -11.76 5.10 20.92
N SER A 61 -11.68 4.59 19.69
CA SER A 61 -12.77 4.71 18.74
C SER A 61 -13.98 3.91 19.23
N PRO A 62 -15.16 4.55 19.40
CA PRO A 62 -16.38 3.89 19.88
C PRO A 62 -17.08 3.05 18.81
N SER A 63 -16.71 3.21 17.54
CA SER A 63 -17.24 2.44 16.41
C SER A 63 -16.21 1.51 15.79
N CYS A 64 -14.92 1.82 15.92
CA CYS A 64 -13.88 1.03 15.28
C CYS A 64 -13.20 0.06 16.22
N GLN A 65 -13.14 -1.17 15.75
CA GLN A 65 -12.44 -2.27 16.39
C GLN A 65 -11.14 -2.53 15.64
N CYS A 66 -10.14 -3.00 16.37
CA CYS A 66 -8.91 -3.52 15.80
C CYS A 66 -8.89 -5.01 16.10
N PHE A 67 -9.33 -5.79 15.11
CA PHE A 67 -9.02 -7.20 15.09
C PHE A 67 -7.64 -7.31 14.46
N ARG A 68 -6.79 -8.18 15.03
CA ARG A 68 -5.50 -8.49 14.43
C ARG A 68 -5.76 -9.19 13.10
N ASP A 69 -5.84 -8.42 12.02
CA ASP A 69 -5.90 -8.94 10.65
C ASP A 69 -4.55 -9.54 10.19
N ASP A 70 -3.60 -9.71 11.13
CA ASP A 70 -2.28 -10.29 10.92
C ASP A 70 -2.31 -11.75 10.44
N VAL A 71 -3.48 -12.38 10.27
CA VAL A 71 -3.59 -13.61 9.48
C VAL A 71 -3.66 -13.26 7.99
N LYS A 72 -2.59 -12.66 7.47
CA LYS A 72 -2.22 -12.71 6.04
C LYS A 72 -1.66 -14.10 5.73
N GLY A 73 -2.44 -15.13 5.99
CA GLY A 73 -1.98 -16.52 5.96
C GLY A 73 -3.11 -17.48 5.68
N PHE A 74 -3.65 -17.41 4.46
CA PHE A 74 -4.25 -18.57 3.81
C PHE A 74 -4.15 -18.39 2.30
N GLU A 75 -2.94 -18.63 1.77
CA GLU A 75 -2.83 -19.20 0.43
C GLU A 75 -3.34 -20.65 0.55
N ILE A 76 -4.45 -20.93 -0.13
CA ILE A 76 -4.83 -22.28 -0.58
C ILE A 76 -4.29 -22.51 -1.98
#